data_AF-D7DK33-F1
#
_entry.id   AF-D7DK33-F1
#
_cell.length_a   1.000
_cell.length_b   1.000
_cell.length_c   1.000
_cell.angle_alpha   90.00
_cell.angle_beta   90.00
_cell.angle_gamma   90.00
#
_symmetry.space_group_name_H-M   'P 1'
#
loop_
_entity.id
_entity.type
_entity.pdbx_description
1 polymer ?
#
loop_
_entity_poly.entity_id
_entity_poly.type
_entity_poly.pdbx_seq_one_letter_code
_entity_poly.pdbx_strand_id
1 'polypeptide(L)'
;MRAELKFLNDIAKPWDELNAFLIERYAFQPDLSDVTTRVSAIATAIKHQVDILALDRGSKPKKIQPEVDTESNAVRLMSDVSDAAKHVVLDTPDRQNSIFVAAMFEVNLEGHFRFLRNGVFIEHATLGRHDFMSTALSAIEYWSKKRNLNLAWSGAVREAAHEFFPTAFLHFDTKYCINMSSTRIMCFRRDDAGNVQPFVPEVVRFEVR
;
A
#
# COMPACT_ATOMS: atom_id res chain seq x y z
N MET A 1 18.74 10.87 -16.99
CA MET A 1 19.45 11.03 -15.71
C MET A 1 18.70 11.82 -14.64
N ARG A 2 18.44 13.15 -14.76
CA ARG A 2 17.78 13.92 -13.68
C ARG A 2 16.34 13.47 -13.37
N ALA A 3 15.57 13.10 -14.41
CA ALA A 3 14.21 12.59 -14.24
C ALA A 3 14.15 11.20 -13.59
N GLU A 4 15.07 10.31 -13.94
CA GLU A 4 15.18 8.95 -13.35
C GLU A 4 15.60 9.02 -11.88
N LEU A 5 16.60 9.83 -11.56
CA LEU A 5 17.03 10.03 -10.17
C LEU A 5 15.92 10.63 -9.31
N LYS A 6 15.14 11.57 -9.87
CA LYS A 6 13.97 12.12 -9.18
C LYS A 6 12.90 11.04 -8.96
N PHE A 7 12.61 10.25 -9.98
CA PHE A 7 11.62 9.15 -9.87
C PHE A 7 12.04 8.12 -8.82
N LEU A 8 13.32 7.73 -8.79
CA LEU A 8 13.85 6.80 -7.80
C LEU A 8 13.78 7.36 -6.38
N ASN A 9 14.16 8.63 -6.19
CA ASN A 9 14.18 9.25 -4.86
C ASN A 9 12.79 9.61 -4.34
N ASP A 10 11.87 10.02 -5.21
CA ASP A 10 10.55 10.52 -4.79
C ASP A 10 9.52 9.38 -4.70
N ILE A 11 9.75 8.24 -5.36
CA ILE A 11 8.77 7.14 -5.44
C ILE A 11 9.38 5.80 -5.03
N ALA A 12 10.38 5.29 -5.77
CA ALA A 12 10.87 3.93 -5.58
C ALA A 12 11.49 3.71 -4.19
N LYS A 13 12.36 4.63 -3.75
CA LYS A 13 13.00 4.57 -2.43
C LYS A 13 11.98 4.69 -1.29
N PRO A 14 11.06 5.69 -1.27
CA PRO A 14 10.00 5.75 -0.26
C PRO A 14 9.11 4.50 -0.23
N TRP A 15 8.83 3.90 -1.40
CA TRP A 15 8.11 2.63 -1.49
C TRP A 15 8.89 1.49 -0.82
N ASP A 16 10.20 1.36 -1.08
CA ASP A 16 11.04 0.33 -0.44
C ASP A 16 11.16 0.53 1.07
N GLU A 17 11.30 1.78 1.52
CA GLU A 17 11.35 2.13 2.94
C GLU A 17 10.03 1.79 3.64
N LEU A 18 8.89 2.09 3.01
CA LEU A 18 7.58 1.68 3.53
C LEU A 18 7.46 0.15 3.55
N ASN A 19 7.85 -0.54 2.49
CA ASN A 19 7.79 -2.00 2.40
C ASN A 19 8.64 -2.69 3.48
N ALA A 20 9.83 -2.15 3.76
CA ALA A 20 10.68 -2.62 4.85
C ALA A 20 10.08 -2.31 6.22
N PHE A 21 9.42 -1.16 6.39
CA PHE A 21 8.75 -0.83 7.64
C PHE A 21 7.53 -1.71 7.91
N LEU A 22 6.77 -2.10 6.87
CA LEU A 22 5.56 -2.89 7.01
C LEU A 22 5.82 -4.35 7.45
N ILE A 23 7.04 -4.89 7.27
CA ILE A 23 7.38 -6.22 7.78
C ILE A 23 7.76 -6.22 9.27
N GLU A 24 7.83 -5.05 9.90
CA GLU A 24 7.97 -4.95 11.35
C GLU A 24 6.64 -5.26 12.03
N ARG A 25 6.71 -5.99 13.14
CA ARG A 25 5.54 -6.47 13.91
C ARG A 25 4.93 -5.37 14.78
N TYR A 26 4.79 -4.16 14.27
CA TYR A 26 4.18 -3.06 15.01
C TYR A 26 2.66 -3.12 14.97
N ALA A 27 2.04 -2.67 16.04
CA ALA A 27 0.61 -2.44 16.15
C ALA A 27 0.31 -1.01 15.70
N PHE A 28 -0.57 -0.87 14.71
CA PHE A 28 -0.97 0.43 14.16
C PHE A 28 -2.44 0.69 14.40
N GLN A 29 -2.75 1.95 14.73
CA GLN A 29 -4.10 2.46 14.58
C GLN A 29 -4.49 2.39 13.09
N PRO A 30 -5.58 1.68 12.73
CA PRO A 30 -5.86 1.33 11.33
C PRO A 30 -5.97 2.52 10.39
N ASP A 31 -6.67 3.57 10.81
CA ASP A 31 -7.06 4.67 9.93
C ASP A 31 -6.14 5.91 10.06
N LEU A 32 -5.24 5.94 11.06
CA LEU A 32 -4.38 7.09 11.34
C LEU A 32 -3.03 6.65 11.91
N SER A 33 -2.00 6.63 11.08
CA SER A 33 -0.63 6.31 11.49
C SER A 33 0.41 6.94 10.56
N ASP A 34 1.68 6.84 10.93
CA ASP A 34 2.79 7.21 10.04
C ASP A 34 2.72 6.47 8.70
N VAL A 35 2.16 5.26 8.69
CA VAL A 35 1.94 4.46 7.49
C VAL A 35 0.99 5.18 6.53
N THR A 36 -0.18 5.63 7.00
CA THR A 36 -1.16 6.30 6.12
C THR A 36 -0.60 7.61 5.56
N THR A 37 0.21 8.33 6.33
CA THR A 37 0.92 9.53 5.84
C THR A 37 1.92 9.20 4.72
N ARG A 38 2.74 8.15 4.88
CA ARG A 38 3.71 7.70 3.86
C ARG A 38 3.01 7.24 2.58
N VAL A 39 1.91 6.52 2.73
CA VAL A 39 1.05 6.04 1.63
C VAL A 39 0.53 7.21 0.80
N SER A 40 -0.02 8.25 1.46
CA SER A 40 -0.49 9.45 0.78
C SER A 40 0.64 10.16 0.03
N ALA A 41 1.83 10.28 0.63
CA ALA A 41 2.98 10.90 -0.02
C ALA A 41 3.41 10.17 -1.30
N ILE A 42 3.51 8.83 -1.24
CA ILE A 42 3.84 7.99 -2.41
C ILE A 42 2.76 8.14 -3.50
N ALA A 43 1.48 8.05 -3.13
CA ALA A 43 0.36 8.19 -4.07
C ALA A 43 0.38 9.56 -4.78
N THR A 44 0.64 10.65 -4.02
CA THR A 44 0.81 12.00 -4.58
C THR A 44 2.00 12.08 -5.53
N ALA A 45 3.16 11.51 -5.19
CA ALA A 45 4.34 11.51 -6.05
C ALA A 45 4.10 10.73 -7.37
N ILE A 46 3.37 9.61 -7.30
CA ILE A 46 2.95 8.85 -8.49
C ILE A 46 1.95 9.66 -9.32
N LYS A 47 0.95 10.29 -8.71
CA LYS A 47 -0.03 11.14 -9.40
C LYS A 47 0.66 12.25 -10.20
N HIS A 48 1.66 12.91 -9.61
CA HIS A 48 2.39 14.01 -10.26
C HIS A 48 3.23 13.59 -11.48
N GLN A 49 3.36 12.30 -11.78
CA GLN A 49 3.95 11.87 -13.05
C GLN A 49 3.13 12.30 -14.27
N VAL A 50 1.81 12.48 -14.11
CA VAL A 50 0.94 13.07 -15.14
C VAL A 50 1.36 14.49 -15.47
N ASP A 51 1.74 15.29 -14.47
CA ASP A 51 2.18 16.68 -14.69
C ASP A 51 3.48 16.73 -15.47
N ILE A 52 4.40 15.82 -15.15
CA ILE A 52 5.69 15.72 -15.85
C ILE A 52 5.46 15.28 -17.31
N LEU A 53 4.63 14.26 -17.54
CA LEU A 53 4.30 13.82 -18.89
C LEU A 53 3.58 14.92 -19.70
N ALA A 54 2.69 15.66 -19.05
CA ALA A 54 2.00 16.79 -19.69
C ALA A 54 3.00 17.87 -20.11
N LEU A 55 3.96 18.20 -19.26
CA LEU A 55 5.04 19.14 -19.59
C LEU A 55 5.89 18.64 -20.77
N ASP A 56 6.32 17.37 -20.74
CA ASP A 56 7.11 16.74 -21.80
C ASP A 56 6.37 16.77 -23.15
N ARG A 57 5.02 16.70 -23.14
CA ARG A 57 4.15 16.76 -24.32
C ARG A 57 3.68 18.16 -24.69
N GLY A 58 4.06 19.21 -23.96
CA GLY A 58 3.54 20.58 -24.17
C GLY A 58 2.02 20.69 -23.99
N SER A 59 1.43 19.86 -23.11
CA SER A 59 -0.01 19.77 -22.86
C SER A 59 -0.38 20.17 -21.42
N LYS A 60 -1.66 20.17 -21.11
CA LYS A 60 -2.17 20.39 -19.74
C LYS A 60 -2.46 19.05 -19.06
N PRO A 61 -2.17 18.88 -17.75
CA PRO A 61 -2.43 17.64 -17.03
C PRO A 61 -3.87 17.13 -17.17
N LYS A 62 -4.86 18.03 -17.14
CA LYS A 62 -6.28 17.71 -17.34
C LYS A 62 -6.61 17.02 -18.67
N LYS A 63 -5.78 17.18 -19.71
CA LYS A 63 -5.93 16.50 -21.00
C LYS A 63 -5.27 15.12 -21.03
N ILE A 64 -4.24 14.91 -20.19
CA ILE A 64 -3.47 13.66 -20.13
C ILE A 64 -4.07 12.68 -19.12
N GLN A 65 -4.62 13.19 -18.02
CA GLN A 65 -5.16 12.36 -16.93
C GLN A 65 -6.18 11.31 -17.44
N PRO A 66 -7.17 11.63 -18.28
CA PRO A 66 -8.15 10.62 -18.73
C PRO A 66 -7.53 9.50 -19.58
N GLU A 67 -6.50 9.80 -20.38
CA GLU A 67 -5.73 8.80 -21.14
C GLU A 67 -5.06 7.83 -20.17
N VAL A 68 -4.34 8.36 -19.19
CA VAL A 68 -3.59 7.56 -18.20
C VAL A 68 -4.52 6.73 -17.33
N ASP A 69 -5.64 7.29 -16.87
CA ASP A 69 -6.62 6.57 -16.05
C ASP A 69 -7.28 5.42 -16.80
N THR A 70 -7.45 5.56 -18.12
CA THR A 70 -7.97 4.50 -18.99
C THR A 70 -6.94 3.40 -19.21
N GLU A 71 -5.66 3.77 -19.30
CA GLU A 71 -4.58 2.82 -19.53
C GLU A 71 -4.15 2.04 -18.28
N SER A 72 -4.37 2.59 -17.08
CA SER A 72 -3.91 1.96 -15.83
C SER A 72 -4.81 2.27 -14.63
N ASN A 73 -5.56 1.26 -14.19
CA ASN A 73 -6.33 1.30 -12.94
C ASN A 73 -5.43 1.59 -11.72
N ALA A 74 -4.19 1.11 -11.73
CA ALA A 74 -3.26 1.35 -10.63
C ALA A 74 -2.92 2.85 -10.51
N VAL A 75 -2.68 3.54 -11.63
CA VAL A 75 -2.43 4.98 -11.61
C VAL A 75 -3.68 5.76 -11.24
N ARG A 76 -4.84 5.36 -11.75
CA ARG A 76 -6.13 5.94 -11.33
C ARG A 76 -6.32 5.84 -9.81
N LEU A 77 -6.10 4.65 -9.23
CA LEU A 77 -6.16 4.45 -7.78
C LEU A 77 -5.20 5.37 -7.01
N MET A 78 -3.95 5.53 -7.48
CA MET A 78 -3.01 6.47 -6.83
C MET A 78 -3.48 7.92 -6.91
N SER A 79 -4.12 8.31 -8.02
CA SER A 79 -4.72 9.64 -8.17
C SER A 79 -5.87 9.87 -7.18
N ASP A 80 -6.76 8.90 -7.07
CA ASP A 80 -7.93 8.95 -6.19
C ASP A 80 -7.54 8.89 -4.71
N VAL A 81 -6.55 8.07 -4.35
CA VAL A 81 -5.95 8.05 -3.00
C VAL A 81 -5.32 9.40 -2.66
N SER A 82 -4.56 9.97 -3.59
CA SER A 82 -3.93 11.28 -3.37
C SER A 82 -4.95 12.41 -3.20
N ASP A 83 -6.13 12.32 -3.82
CA ASP A 83 -7.18 13.32 -3.66
C ASP A 83 -7.94 13.13 -2.34
N ALA A 84 -8.29 11.89 -1.98
CA ALA A 84 -8.94 11.58 -0.71
C ALA A 84 -8.06 11.94 0.49
N ALA A 85 -6.74 11.84 0.38
CA ALA A 85 -5.81 12.28 1.42
C ALA A 85 -5.88 13.80 1.70
N LYS A 86 -6.29 14.61 0.70
CA LYS A 86 -6.44 16.08 0.81
C LYS A 86 -7.86 16.49 1.19
N HIS A 87 -8.83 15.67 0.83
CA HIS A 87 -10.25 15.96 0.95
C HIS A 87 -10.94 14.82 1.71
N VAL A 88 -11.42 15.11 2.91
CA VAL A 88 -12.12 14.12 3.77
C VAL A 88 -13.30 13.47 3.02
N VAL A 89 -13.98 14.24 2.16
CA VAL A 89 -15.04 13.77 1.27
C VAL A 89 -14.75 14.30 -0.13
N LEU A 90 -14.80 13.41 -1.13
CA LEU A 90 -14.65 13.80 -2.53
C LEU A 90 -16.00 14.22 -3.12
N ASP A 91 -15.98 15.21 -4.01
CA ASP A 91 -17.18 15.68 -4.74
C ASP A 91 -17.76 14.60 -5.67
N THR A 92 -16.95 13.59 -6.02
CA THR A 92 -17.35 12.48 -6.89
C THR A 92 -17.40 11.18 -6.07
N PRO A 93 -18.60 10.69 -5.68
CA PRO A 93 -18.74 9.51 -4.82
C PRO A 93 -18.09 8.25 -5.38
N ASP A 94 -18.07 8.07 -6.70
CA ASP A 94 -17.49 6.90 -7.36
C ASP A 94 -15.96 6.80 -7.22
N ARG A 95 -15.31 7.91 -6.86
CA ARG A 95 -13.87 8.02 -6.59
C ARG A 95 -13.57 7.94 -5.09
N GLN A 96 -14.61 7.92 -4.25
CA GLN A 96 -14.44 7.85 -2.81
C GLN A 96 -13.66 6.61 -2.46
N ASN A 97 -12.67 6.80 -1.59
CA ASN A 97 -11.87 5.73 -1.08
C ASN A 97 -11.45 6.01 0.36
N SER A 98 -11.01 4.95 1.04
CA SER A 98 -10.35 5.05 2.34
C SER A 98 -9.14 4.13 2.38
N ILE A 99 -8.17 4.49 3.21
CA ILE A 99 -7.00 3.67 3.49
C ILE A 99 -7.09 3.16 4.92
N PHE A 100 -6.73 1.90 5.11
CA PHE A 100 -6.52 1.36 6.44
C PHE A 100 -5.33 0.41 6.48
N VAL A 101 -4.75 0.27 7.67
CA VAL A 101 -3.69 -0.70 7.98
C VAL A 101 -4.30 -1.88 8.72
N ALA A 102 -3.87 -3.10 8.38
CA ALA A 102 -4.20 -4.29 9.13
C ALA A 102 -2.99 -5.22 9.26
N ALA A 103 -2.80 -5.79 10.45
CA ALA A 103 -1.80 -6.83 10.68
C ALA A 103 -2.26 -8.13 10.02
N MET A 104 -1.43 -8.65 9.12
CA MET A 104 -1.69 -9.87 8.37
C MET A 104 -0.97 -11.04 9.04
N PHE A 105 -1.71 -12.09 9.35
CA PHE A 105 -1.17 -13.33 9.91
C PHE A 105 -1.51 -14.52 9.02
N GLU A 106 -0.53 -15.38 8.79
CA GLU A 106 -0.74 -16.73 8.27
C GLU A 106 -1.04 -17.67 9.42
N VAL A 107 -2.03 -18.55 9.27
CA VAL A 107 -2.43 -19.53 10.27
C VAL A 107 -2.13 -20.93 9.74
N ASN A 108 -1.32 -21.71 10.45
CA ASN A 108 -1.02 -23.08 10.03
C ASN A 108 -2.15 -24.07 10.45
N LEU A 109 -1.96 -25.36 10.16
CA LEU A 109 -2.91 -26.42 10.51
C LEU A 109 -3.04 -26.65 12.02
N GLU A 110 -2.01 -26.30 12.79
CA GLU A 110 -1.98 -26.40 14.27
C GLU A 110 -2.66 -25.20 14.95
N GLY A 111 -3.09 -24.19 14.18
CA GLY A 111 -3.66 -22.95 14.70
C GLY A 111 -2.61 -21.96 15.23
N HIS A 112 -1.35 -22.14 14.88
CA HIS A 112 -0.28 -21.18 15.15
C HIS A 112 -0.27 -20.05 14.12
N PHE A 113 0.24 -18.89 14.53
CA PHE A 113 0.24 -17.65 13.77
C PHE A 113 1.65 -17.24 13.35
N ARG A 114 1.85 -17.00 12.07
CA ARG A 114 3.03 -16.32 11.52
C ARG A 114 2.63 -14.92 11.10
N PHE A 115 3.30 -13.90 11.63
CA PHE A 115 3.14 -12.55 11.10
C PHE A 115 3.69 -12.47 9.68
N LEU A 116 2.88 -11.98 8.75
CA LEU A 116 3.28 -11.76 7.36
C LEU A 116 3.81 -10.35 7.18
N ARG A 117 2.97 -9.35 7.46
CA ARG A 117 3.28 -7.92 7.40
C ARG A 117 2.09 -7.12 7.93
N ASN A 118 2.29 -5.83 8.14
CA ASN A 118 1.20 -4.87 8.14
C ASN A 118 0.80 -4.59 6.69
N GLY A 119 -0.39 -5.03 6.30
CA GLY A 119 -0.99 -4.72 5.01
C GLY A 119 -1.60 -3.33 5.02
N VAL A 120 -1.45 -2.60 3.91
CA VAL A 120 -2.12 -1.33 3.68
C VAL A 120 -3.14 -1.54 2.57
N PHE A 121 -4.40 -1.26 2.87
CA PHE A 121 -5.51 -1.54 1.98
C PHE A 121 -6.23 -0.26 1.57
N ILE A 122 -6.61 -0.19 0.30
CA ILE A 122 -7.47 0.84 -0.28
C ILE A 122 -8.85 0.22 -0.42
N GLU A 123 -9.87 0.77 0.24
CA GLU A 123 -11.27 0.48 -0.07
C GLU A 123 -11.77 1.51 -1.07
N HIS A 124 -11.94 1.12 -2.33
CA HIS A 124 -12.41 2.01 -3.38
C HIS A 124 -13.87 1.74 -3.71
N ALA A 125 -14.70 2.78 -3.78
CA ALA A 125 -16.16 2.67 -3.97
C ALA A 125 -16.55 1.81 -5.18
N THR A 126 -15.82 1.95 -6.29
CA THR A 126 -16.13 1.27 -7.57
C THR A 126 -15.15 0.17 -7.96
N LEU A 127 -13.95 0.13 -7.36
CA LEU A 127 -12.90 -0.83 -7.74
C LEU A 127 -12.72 -1.92 -6.70
N GLY A 128 -13.39 -1.83 -5.54
CA GLY A 128 -13.26 -2.77 -4.44
C GLY A 128 -11.99 -2.55 -3.62
N ARG A 129 -11.57 -3.60 -2.90
CA ARG A 129 -10.39 -3.59 -2.04
C ARG A 129 -9.11 -3.89 -2.80
N HIS A 130 -8.07 -3.10 -2.56
CA HIS A 130 -6.73 -3.30 -3.16
C HIS A 130 -5.63 -3.25 -2.11
N ASP A 131 -4.57 -4.05 -2.27
CA ASP A 131 -3.33 -3.87 -1.52
C ASP A 131 -2.55 -2.69 -2.11
N PHE A 132 -2.27 -1.67 -1.29
CA PHE A 132 -1.60 -0.46 -1.72
C PHE A 132 -0.20 -0.74 -2.27
N MET A 133 0.58 -1.62 -1.66
CA MET A 133 1.97 -1.85 -2.08
C MET A 133 2.03 -2.48 -3.46
N SER A 134 1.20 -3.48 -3.72
CA SER A 134 1.07 -4.12 -5.05
C SER A 134 0.52 -3.13 -6.09
N THR A 135 -0.47 -2.33 -5.71
CA THR A 135 -1.06 -1.31 -6.60
C THR A 135 -0.04 -0.23 -6.96
N ALA A 136 0.68 0.29 -5.97
CA ALA A 136 1.72 1.29 -6.18
C ALA A 136 2.87 0.73 -7.03
N LEU A 137 3.28 -0.53 -6.82
CA LEU A 137 4.27 -1.20 -7.67
C LEU A 137 3.82 -1.25 -9.13
N SER A 138 2.58 -1.65 -9.37
CA SER A 138 1.99 -1.68 -10.72
C SER A 138 1.95 -0.29 -11.38
N ALA A 139 1.66 0.76 -10.59
CA ALA A 139 1.69 2.14 -11.07
C ALA A 139 3.12 2.62 -11.37
N ILE A 140 4.10 2.22 -10.56
CA ILE A 140 5.53 2.51 -10.77
C ILE A 140 6.01 1.86 -12.07
N GLU A 141 5.68 0.59 -12.30
CA GLU A 141 6.02 -0.14 -13.53
C GLU A 141 5.39 0.52 -14.75
N TYR A 142 4.11 0.90 -14.66
CA TYR A 142 3.43 1.65 -15.71
C TYR A 142 4.20 2.93 -16.06
N TRP A 143 4.56 3.74 -15.08
CA TRP A 143 5.27 5.01 -15.33
C TRP A 143 6.68 4.81 -15.85
N SER A 144 7.38 3.79 -15.36
CA SER A 144 8.70 3.41 -15.84
C SER A 144 8.65 3.08 -17.33
N LYS A 145 7.64 2.30 -17.76
CA LYS A 145 7.42 1.98 -19.17
C LYS A 145 6.94 3.19 -19.99
N LYS A 146 5.90 3.90 -19.53
CA LYS A 146 5.26 5.03 -20.23
C LYS A 146 6.25 6.16 -20.49
N ARG A 147 7.23 6.36 -19.61
CA ARG A 147 8.27 7.40 -19.71
C ARG A 147 9.64 6.87 -20.12
N ASN A 148 9.74 5.59 -20.47
CA ASN A 148 10.99 4.93 -20.86
C ASN A 148 12.14 5.15 -19.85
N LEU A 149 11.85 5.01 -18.56
CA LEU A 149 12.82 5.14 -17.48
C LEU A 149 13.62 3.83 -17.38
N ASN A 150 14.94 3.91 -17.50
CA ASN A 150 15.80 2.74 -17.30
C ASN A 150 16.12 2.56 -15.81
N LEU A 151 15.21 1.89 -15.09
CA LEU A 151 15.38 1.64 -13.67
C LEU A 151 16.00 0.25 -13.45
N ALA A 152 17.13 0.20 -12.75
CA ALA A 152 17.68 -1.06 -12.23
C ALA A 152 16.93 -1.56 -10.97
N TRP A 153 15.75 -1.02 -10.70
CA TRP A 153 14.92 -1.29 -9.54
C TRP A 153 13.80 -2.26 -9.92
N SER A 154 13.60 -3.31 -9.13
CA SER A 154 12.69 -4.42 -9.45
C SER A 154 11.59 -4.66 -8.42
N GLY A 155 11.38 -3.73 -7.48
CA GLY A 155 10.42 -3.74 -6.37
C GLY A 155 9.66 -5.05 -6.10
N ALA A 156 9.84 -5.64 -4.91
CA ALA A 156 9.09 -6.84 -4.51
C ALA A 156 8.46 -6.64 -3.13
N VAL A 157 7.17 -6.93 -3.02
CA VAL A 157 6.46 -6.87 -1.73
C VAL A 157 7.10 -7.88 -0.77
N ARG A 158 7.51 -7.39 0.41
CA ARG A 158 8.21 -8.21 1.40
C ARG A 158 7.23 -8.81 2.40
N GLU A 159 7.62 -9.97 2.91
CA GLU A 159 7.04 -10.60 4.08
C GLU A 159 8.08 -10.68 5.20
N ALA A 160 7.61 -10.73 6.43
CA ALA A 160 8.42 -10.97 7.61
C ALA A 160 8.95 -12.42 7.66
N ALA A 161 9.87 -12.64 8.59
CA ALA A 161 10.51 -13.92 8.82
C ALA A 161 9.50 -15.07 9.00
N HIS A 162 9.87 -16.25 8.51
CA HIS A 162 9.02 -17.43 8.47
C HIS A 162 8.98 -18.17 9.82
N GLU A 163 8.31 -17.57 10.80
CA GLU A 163 8.23 -18.09 12.16
C GLU A 163 6.78 -18.10 12.67
N PHE A 164 6.35 -19.24 13.20
CA PHE A 164 5.01 -19.46 13.75
C PHE A 164 5.05 -19.45 15.28
N PHE A 165 4.02 -18.83 15.87
CA PHE A 165 3.85 -18.72 17.31
C PHE A 165 2.46 -19.19 17.75
N PRO A 166 2.30 -19.70 18.98
CA PRO A 166 0.99 -20.06 19.52
C PRO A 166 -0.01 -18.92 19.64
N THR A 167 0.47 -17.67 19.66
CA THR A 167 -0.32 -16.45 19.82
C THR A 167 0.11 -15.44 18.75
N ALA A 168 -0.85 -14.80 18.09
CA ALA A 168 -0.57 -13.64 17.25
C ALA A 168 -0.20 -12.46 18.15
N PHE A 169 0.96 -11.84 17.93
CA PHE A 169 1.37 -10.68 18.72
C PHE A 169 1.89 -9.55 17.86
N LEU A 170 1.70 -8.33 18.35
CA LEU A 170 2.27 -7.10 17.80
C LEU A 170 2.92 -6.28 18.92
N HIS A 171 3.79 -5.36 18.54
CA HIS A 171 4.49 -4.44 19.43
C HIS A 171 3.88 -3.05 19.32
N PHE A 172 3.51 -2.46 20.44
CA PHE A 172 3.12 -1.06 20.47
C PHE A 172 4.36 -0.18 20.66
N ASP A 173 4.58 0.73 19.72
CA ASP A 173 5.66 1.72 19.80
C ASP A 173 5.08 3.12 19.56
N THR A 174 5.16 3.96 20.59
CA THR A 174 4.62 5.32 20.58
C THR A 174 5.30 6.22 19.54
N LYS A 175 6.48 5.83 19.06
CA LYS A 175 7.17 6.50 17.96
C LYS A 175 6.37 6.48 16.66
N TYR A 176 5.64 5.39 16.40
CA TYR A 176 4.94 5.18 15.14
C TYR A 176 3.41 5.20 15.28
N CYS A 177 2.91 5.13 16.51
CA CYS A 177 1.49 5.22 16.83
C CYS A 177 1.30 5.95 18.16
N ILE A 178 0.91 7.23 18.11
CA ILE A 178 0.76 8.06 19.32
C ILE A 178 -0.29 7.48 20.28
N ASN A 179 -1.36 6.93 19.73
CA ASN A 179 -2.43 6.28 20.48
C ASN A 179 -2.99 5.12 19.67
N MET A 180 -3.17 3.97 20.32
CA MET A 180 -3.77 2.79 19.72
C MET A 180 -4.98 2.37 20.55
N SER A 181 -6.17 2.65 20.02
CA SER A 181 -7.44 2.19 20.60
C SER A 181 -7.91 0.87 19.99
N SER A 182 -7.43 0.55 18.79
CA SER A 182 -7.74 -0.69 18.10
C SER A 182 -6.63 -1.07 17.11
N THR A 183 -6.68 -2.31 16.65
CA THR A 183 -5.91 -2.80 15.50
C THR A 183 -6.82 -3.69 14.66
N ARG A 184 -6.56 -3.78 13.35
CA ARG A 184 -7.26 -4.71 12.46
C ARG A 184 -6.36 -5.90 12.24
N ILE A 185 -6.93 -7.10 12.39
CA ILE A 185 -6.24 -8.36 12.15
C ILE A 185 -6.89 -9.04 10.96
N MET A 186 -6.08 -9.46 10.01
CA MET A 186 -6.51 -10.29 8.89
C MET A 186 -5.73 -11.59 8.95
N CYS A 187 -6.46 -12.71 8.96
CA CYS A 187 -5.87 -14.03 8.97
C CYS A 187 -5.95 -14.65 7.57
N PHE A 188 -4.94 -15.46 7.26
CA PHE A 188 -4.77 -16.09 5.97
C PHE A 188 -4.26 -17.52 6.12
N ARG A 189 -4.43 -18.32 5.07
CA ARG A 189 -3.79 -19.63 4.91
C ARG A 189 -3.08 -19.67 3.57
N ARG A 190 -2.00 -20.44 3.47
CA ARG A 190 -1.43 -20.78 2.16
C ARG A 190 -2.15 -21.98 1.57
N ASP A 191 -2.47 -21.89 0.28
CA ASP A 191 -2.90 -23.05 -0.49
C ASP A 191 -1.69 -23.91 -0.90
N ASP A 192 -1.96 -25.04 -1.57
CA ASP A 192 -0.92 -25.98 -2.01
C ASP A 192 0.06 -25.37 -3.04
N ALA A 193 -0.33 -24.28 -3.70
CA ALA A 193 0.51 -23.52 -4.62
C ALA A 193 1.28 -22.39 -3.91
N GLY A 194 1.13 -22.25 -2.60
CA GLY A 194 1.79 -21.24 -1.77
C GLY A 194 1.09 -19.86 -1.77
N ASN A 195 -0.07 -19.73 -2.41
CA ASN A 195 -0.80 -18.46 -2.45
C ASN A 195 -1.51 -18.20 -1.13
N VAL A 196 -1.45 -16.95 -0.68
CA VAL A 196 -2.07 -16.51 0.57
C VAL A 196 -3.56 -16.22 0.31
N GLN A 197 -4.44 -16.96 0.97
CA GLN A 197 -5.90 -16.86 0.86
C GLN A 197 -6.51 -16.39 2.18
N PRO A 198 -7.54 -15.51 2.16
CA PRO A 198 -8.24 -15.10 3.37
C PRO A 198 -8.78 -16.30 4.15
N PHE A 199 -8.58 -16.29 5.46
CA PHE A 199 -9.01 -17.35 6.36
C PHE A 199 -9.59 -16.77 7.65
N VAL A 200 -10.72 -17.30 8.10
CA VAL A 200 -11.35 -16.91 9.37
C VAL A 200 -11.14 -18.06 10.36
N PRO A 201 -10.16 -17.96 11.29
CA PRO A 201 -9.99 -18.97 12.33
C PRO A 201 -11.15 -18.91 13.32
N GLU A 202 -11.51 -20.05 13.92
CA GLU A 202 -12.53 -20.12 14.97
C GLU A 202 -12.14 -19.30 16.20
N VAL A 203 -10.84 -19.24 16.52
CA VAL A 203 -10.29 -18.48 17.65
C VAL A 203 -9.04 -17.74 17.19
N VAL A 204 -8.97 -16.44 17.48
CA VAL A 204 -7.76 -15.63 17.34
C VAL A 204 -7.22 -15.34 18.73
N ARG A 205 -6.08 -15.94 19.08
CA ARG A 205 -5.33 -15.58 20.29
C ARG A 205 -4.43 -14.40 19.94
N PHE A 206 -4.72 -13.23 20.50
CA PHE A 206 -4.04 -11.99 20.14
C PHE A 206 -3.53 -11.22 21.36
N GLU A 207 -2.29 -10.73 21.27
CA GLU A 207 -1.64 -9.90 22.27
C GLU A 207 -1.01 -8.66 21.63
N VAL A 208 -1.05 -7.53 22.35
CA VAL A 208 -0.17 -6.38 22.07
C VAL A 208 0.81 -6.25 23.21
N ARG A 209 2.09 -6.13 22.87
CA ARG A 209 3.23 -6.06 23.79
C ARG A 209 3.87 -4.70 23.78
#